data_AF-A0A2A4GEL7-F1
#
_entry.id   AF-A0A2A4GEL7-F1
#
_cell.length_a   1.000
_cell.length_b   1.000
_cell.length_c   1.000
_cell.angle_alpha   90.00
_cell.angle_beta   90.00
_cell.angle_gamma   90.00
#
_symmetry.space_group_name_H-M   'P 1'
#
loop_
_entity.id
_entity.type
_entity.pdbx_description
1 polymer ?
#
loop_
_entity_poly.entity_id
_entity_poly.type
_entity_poly.pdbx_seq_one_letter_code
_entity_poly.pdbx_strand_id
1 'polypeptide(L)'
;MRILLLLLLLNFPGERLEPEELIGRQVSELYEWGWTSTHEEVGYYKFKPAEMRFCDRWIRELEVRTNDQGTITEVSFQLREVVQHNLYRRIGEKYGEATHMSVADGATVTGQVEVLNDSTQNIFAKPDFSAKDVAIEEKPLFLSWRKEGYSLEVLNQYVVGTSLFQFKKR
;
A
#
# COMPACT_ATOMS: atom_id res chain seq x y z
N MET A 1 -23.16 36.21 -23.78
CA MET A 1 -22.58 35.91 -22.46
C MET A 1 -22.98 34.49 -22.00
N ARG A 2 -22.55 33.44 -22.73
CA ARG A 2 -22.91 32.03 -22.45
C ARG A 2 -21.73 31.05 -22.53
N ILE A 3 -20.52 31.54 -22.81
CA ILE A 3 -19.32 30.70 -22.99
C ILE A 3 -18.47 30.62 -21.71
N LEU A 4 -18.71 31.49 -20.71
CA LEU A 4 -17.90 31.52 -19.49
C LEU A 4 -18.19 30.38 -18.49
N LEU A 5 -19.31 29.67 -18.61
CA LEU A 5 -19.69 28.60 -17.68
C LEU A 5 -19.07 27.23 -18.00
N LEU A 6 -18.51 27.04 -19.21
CA LEU A 6 -17.87 25.79 -19.61
C LEU A 6 -16.39 25.68 -19.17
N LEU A 7 -15.74 26.80 -18.84
CA LEU A 7 -14.34 26.81 -18.38
C LEU A 7 -14.19 26.60 -16.86
N LEU A 8 -15.27 26.72 -16.09
CA LEU A 8 -15.28 26.45 -14.64
C LEU A 8 -15.34 24.96 -14.30
N LEU A 9 -15.78 24.11 -15.25
CA LEU A 9 -15.78 22.65 -15.07
C LEU A 9 -14.44 21.98 -15.43
N LEU A 10 -13.48 22.74 -15.98
CA LEU A 10 -12.16 22.23 -16.38
C LEU A 10 -11.04 22.52 -15.36
N ASN A 11 -11.38 23.15 -14.23
CA ASN A 11 -10.45 23.37 -13.11
C ASN A 11 -10.88 22.58 -11.88
N PHE A 12 -11.23 21.31 -12.03
CA PHE A 12 -10.92 20.38 -10.96
C PHE A 12 -9.43 20.08 -11.13
N PRO A 13 -8.51 20.68 -10.34
CA PRO A 13 -7.25 19.98 -10.12
C PRO A 13 -7.71 18.60 -9.63
N GLY A 14 -7.50 17.56 -10.43
CA GLY A 14 -7.79 16.20 -9.98
C GLY A 14 -7.05 16.06 -8.67
N GLU A 15 -7.78 16.10 -7.55
CA GLU A 15 -7.19 15.91 -6.24
C GLU A 15 -6.45 14.59 -6.36
N ARG A 16 -5.13 14.65 -6.18
CA ARG A 16 -4.28 13.47 -6.34
C ARG A 16 -4.66 12.54 -5.22
N LEU A 17 -5.48 11.57 -5.56
CA LEU A 17 -5.97 10.59 -4.62
C LEU A 17 -4.78 9.79 -4.10
N GLU A 18 -4.60 9.78 -2.79
CA GLU A 18 -3.55 9.03 -2.14
C GLU A 18 -4.07 7.65 -1.71
N PRO A 19 -3.22 6.61 -1.62
CA PRO A 19 -3.68 5.24 -1.37
C PRO A 19 -4.48 5.07 -0.07
N GLU A 20 -4.16 5.81 0.99
CA GLU A 20 -4.87 5.73 2.26
C GLU A 20 -6.30 6.29 2.19
N GLU A 21 -6.59 7.19 1.25
CA GLU A 21 -7.91 7.81 1.09
C GLU A 21 -8.94 6.85 0.50
N LEU A 22 -8.49 5.68 0.04
CA LEU A 22 -9.34 4.58 -0.39
C LEU A 22 -9.89 3.77 0.79
N ILE A 23 -9.23 3.80 1.95
CA ILE A 23 -9.65 3.02 3.12
C ILE A 23 -11.03 3.51 3.58
N GLY A 24 -12.00 2.58 3.67
CA GLY A 24 -13.37 2.86 4.05
C GLY A 24 -14.29 3.29 2.91
N ARG A 25 -13.79 3.46 1.68
CA ARG A 25 -14.62 3.69 0.48
C ARG A 25 -15.21 2.40 -0.06
N GLN A 26 -16.20 2.52 -0.93
CA GLN A 26 -16.73 1.39 -1.68
C GLN A 26 -15.84 1.09 -2.88
N VAL A 27 -15.55 -0.19 -3.13
CA VAL A 27 -14.76 -0.59 -4.30
C VAL A 27 -15.43 -0.21 -5.63
N SER A 28 -16.77 -0.09 -5.64
CA SER A 28 -17.53 0.40 -6.79
C SER A 28 -17.13 1.81 -7.22
N GLU A 29 -16.74 2.69 -6.27
CA GLU A 29 -16.29 4.06 -6.56
C GLU A 29 -15.04 4.07 -7.46
N LEU A 30 -14.18 3.05 -7.35
CA LEU A 30 -12.95 2.97 -8.16
C LEU A 30 -13.28 2.81 -9.65
N TYR A 31 -14.31 2.02 -9.97
CA TYR A 31 -14.80 1.86 -11.34
C TYR A 31 -15.46 3.14 -11.86
N GLU A 32 -16.16 3.89 -11.01
CA GLU A 32 -16.74 5.20 -11.35
C GLU A 32 -15.66 6.23 -11.69
N TRP A 33 -14.47 6.12 -11.07
CA TRP A 33 -13.29 6.90 -11.43
C TRP A 33 -12.56 6.41 -12.68
N GLY A 34 -13.13 5.42 -13.38
CA GLY A 34 -12.59 4.89 -14.63
C GLY A 34 -11.43 3.92 -14.44
N TRP A 35 -11.24 3.36 -13.24
CA TRP A 35 -10.21 2.34 -13.03
C TRP A 35 -10.69 1.00 -13.54
N THR A 36 -9.79 0.28 -14.21
CA THR A 36 -10.05 -1.07 -14.71
C THR A 36 -9.34 -2.08 -13.83
N SER A 37 -10.09 -3.06 -13.34
CA SER A 37 -9.52 -4.21 -12.64
C SER A 37 -8.77 -5.11 -13.63
N THR A 38 -7.56 -5.53 -13.27
CA THR A 38 -6.77 -6.54 -13.98
C THR A 38 -7.00 -7.94 -13.44
N HIS A 39 -7.58 -8.05 -12.24
CA HIS A 39 -7.88 -9.30 -11.56
C HIS A 39 -8.92 -9.07 -10.46
N GLU A 40 -9.92 -9.94 -10.39
CA GLU A 40 -11.03 -9.82 -9.44
C GLU A 40 -11.37 -11.20 -8.89
N GLU A 41 -11.31 -11.30 -7.56
CA GLU A 41 -11.76 -12.43 -6.76
C GLU A 41 -12.60 -11.90 -5.61
N VAL A 42 -13.36 -12.77 -4.93
CA VAL A 42 -14.26 -12.33 -3.85
C VAL A 42 -13.46 -11.61 -2.76
N GLY A 43 -13.73 -10.31 -2.60
CA GLY A 43 -13.07 -9.46 -1.61
C GLY A 43 -11.64 -9.04 -1.96
N TYR A 44 -11.17 -9.31 -3.20
CA TYR A 44 -9.81 -8.99 -3.64
C TYR A 44 -9.78 -8.49 -5.09
N TYR A 45 -9.08 -7.37 -5.30
CA TYR A 45 -9.05 -6.67 -6.58
C TYR A 45 -7.63 -6.19 -6.88
N LYS A 46 -7.22 -6.25 -8.16
CA LYS A 46 -6.02 -5.58 -8.66
C LYS A 46 -6.39 -4.50 -9.65
N PHE A 47 -5.87 -3.29 -9.46
CA PHE A 47 -6.09 -2.16 -10.35
C PHE A 47 -4.78 -1.62 -10.90
N LYS A 48 -4.85 -1.07 -12.11
CA LYS A 48 -3.80 -0.21 -12.66
C LYS A 48 -4.29 1.24 -12.60
N PRO A 49 -3.96 2.00 -11.54
CA PRO A 49 -4.44 3.37 -11.42
C PRO A 49 -3.82 4.24 -12.53
N ALA A 50 -4.64 5.10 -13.14
CA ALA A 50 -4.18 5.99 -14.21
C ALA A 50 -3.19 7.05 -13.68
N GLU A 51 -3.50 7.66 -12.54
CA GLU A 51 -2.69 8.71 -11.94
C GLU A 51 -2.67 8.63 -10.40
N MET A 52 -2.02 7.60 -9.84
CA MET A 52 -1.83 7.50 -8.39
C MET A 52 -0.35 7.57 -8.01
N ARG A 53 -0.06 8.38 -6.98
CA ARG A 53 1.28 8.55 -6.44
C ARG A 53 1.29 8.30 -4.93
N PHE A 54 2.47 7.99 -4.43
CA PHE A 54 2.77 7.96 -3.01
C PHE A 54 4.17 8.53 -2.79
N CYS A 55 4.29 9.60 -2.00
CA CYS A 55 5.58 10.28 -1.75
C CYS A 55 6.36 10.60 -3.04
N ASP A 56 5.66 11.17 -4.04
CA ASP A 56 6.18 11.48 -5.39
C ASP A 56 6.55 10.26 -6.27
N ARG A 57 6.18 9.04 -5.86
CA ARG A 57 6.41 7.81 -6.65
C ARG A 57 5.13 7.34 -7.30
N TRP A 58 5.21 7.01 -8.58
CA TRP A 58 4.08 6.44 -9.31
C TRP A 58 3.79 5.01 -8.85
N ILE A 59 2.52 4.76 -8.54
CA ILE A 59 2.01 3.42 -8.25
C ILE A 59 1.56 2.81 -9.57
N ARG A 60 2.13 1.65 -9.91
CA ARG A 60 1.84 0.95 -11.18
C ARG A 60 0.71 -0.05 -11.07
N GLU A 61 0.59 -0.65 -9.89
CA GLU A 61 -0.39 -1.67 -9.57
C GLU A 61 -0.78 -1.46 -8.12
N LEU A 62 -2.09 -1.54 -7.88
CA LEU A 62 -2.70 -1.39 -6.57
C LEU A 62 -3.54 -2.62 -6.30
N GLU A 63 -3.34 -3.24 -5.15
CA GLU A 63 -4.16 -4.34 -4.67
C GLU A 63 -5.10 -3.81 -3.59
N VAL A 64 -6.37 -4.21 -3.65
CA VAL A 64 -7.43 -3.75 -2.76
C VAL A 64 -8.11 -4.96 -2.16
N ARG A 65 -8.31 -4.96 -0.84
CA ARG A 65 -9.18 -5.93 -0.17
C ARG A 65 -10.39 -5.24 0.43
N THR A 66 -11.52 -5.92 0.37
CA THR A 66 -12.80 -5.43 0.90
C THR A 66 -13.37 -6.38 1.93
N ASN A 67 -14.30 -5.87 2.74
CA ASN A 67 -15.22 -6.71 3.50
C ASN A 67 -16.39 -7.19 2.63
N ASP A 68 -17.32 -7.93 3.24
CA ASP A 68 -18.52 -8.49 2.59
C ASP A 68 -19.47 -7.41 2.03
N GLN A 69 -19.38 -6.17 2.52
CA GLN A 69 -20.15 -5.03 2.03
C GLN A 69 -19.44 -4.25 0.91
N GLY A 70 -18.32 -4.76 0.37
CA GLY A 70 -17.54 -4.08 -0.66
C GLY A 70 -16.74 -2.87 -0.17
N THR A 71 -16.70 -2.63 1.15
CA THR A 71 -15.92 -1.54 1.74
C THR A 71 -14.45 -1.92 1.80
N ILE A 72 -13.59 -1.04 1.30
CA ILE A 72 -12.14 -1.22 1.26
C ILE A 72 -11.58 -1.22 2.69
N THR A 73 -10.92 -2.31 3.07
CA THR A 73 -10.27 -2.49 4.38
C THR A 73 -8.76 -2.51 4.29
N GLU A 74 -8.21 -2.82 3.11
CA GLU A 74 -6.77 -2.85 2.88
C GLU A 74 -6.42 -2.40 1.47
N VAL A 75 -5.33 -1.65 1.35
CA VAL A 75 -4.76 -1.17 0.09
C VAL A 75 -3.27 -1.47 0.10
N SER A 76 -2.78 -2.19 -0.90
CA SER A 76 -1.36 -2.56 -1.01
C SER A 76 -0.77 -2.17 -2.36
N PHE A 77 0.51 -1.81 -2.38
CA PHE A 77 1.26 -1.59 -3.62
C PHE A 77 2.75 -1.80 -3.40
N GLN A 78 3.47 -2.04 -4.49
CA GLN A 78 4.91 -2.22 -4.48
C GLN A 78 5.63 -1.04 -5.14
N LEU A 79 6.70 -0.55 -4.51
CA LEU A 79 7.64 0.37 -5.13
C LEU A 79 8.91 -0.38 -5.54
N ARG A 80 9.48 0.01 -6.69
CA ARG A 80 10.77 -0.48 -7.20
C ARG A 80 11.96 0.25 -6.59
N GLU A 81 11.88 0.50 -5.31
CA GLU A 81 12.98 0.98 -4.48
C GLU A 81 12.74 0.46 -3.06
N VAL A 82 13.84 0.29 -2.31
CA VAL A 82 13.76 0.02 -0.88
C VAL A 82 13.57 1.34 -0.14
N VAL A 83 12.80 1.34 0.95
CA VAL A 83 12.70 2.52 1.82
C VAL A 83 14.07 2.84 2.41
N GLN A 84 14.62 3.96 1.96
CA GLN A 84 15.85 4.56 2.47
C GLN A 84 15.52 5.90 3.15
N HIS A 85 16.52 6.51 3.79
CA HIS A 85 16.39 7.74 4.58
C HIS A 85 15.52 8.83 3.91
N ASN A 86 15.69 9.08 2.61
CA ASN A 86 14.91 10.09 1.89
C ASN A 86 13.41 9.77 1.78
N LEU A 87 13.06 8.51 1.50
CA LEU A 87 11.66 8.07 1.40
C LEU A 87 11.06 7.95 2.81
N TYR A 88 11.81 7.41 3.76
CA TYR A 88 11.45 7.36 5.18
C TYR A 88 11.08 8.75 5.71
N ARG A 89 11.90 9.77 5.45
CA ARG A 89 11.63 11.15 5.87
C ARG A 89 10.32 11.70 5.29
N ARG A 90 10.04 11.44 4.01
CA ARG A 90 8.79 11.88 3.36
C ARG A 90 7.55 11.20 3.94
N ILE A 91 7.66 9.90 4.26
CA ILE A 91 6.62 9.19 5.00
C ILE A 91 6.48 9.82 6.38
N GLY A 92 7.60 10.15 7.04
CA GLY A 92 7.65 10.83 8.32
C GLY A 92 6.95 12.19 8.34
N GLU A 93 7.14 13.00 7.30
CA GLU A 93 6.45 14.29 7.12
C GLU A 93 4.92 14.13 7.04
N LYS A 94 4.42 12.99 6.54
CA LYS A 94 2.98 12.73 6.33
C LYS A 94 2.31 11.94 7.47
N TYR A 95 3.06 11.05 8.12
CA TYR A 95 2.53 10.06 9.08
C TYR A 95 3.19 10.14 10.46
N GLY A 96 4.21 10.98 10.65
CA GLY A 96 5.02 11.00 11.87
C GLY A 96 6.08 9.90 11.90
N GLU A 97 6.70 9.68 13.05
CA GLU A 97 7.72 8.65 13.21
C GLU A 97 7.11 7.24 13.13
N ALA A 98 7.92 6.27 12.68
CA ALA A 98 7.50 4.88 12.67
C ALA A 98 7.25 4.40 14.11
N THR A 99 6.08 3.81 14.33
CA THR A 99 5.70 3.21 15.62
C THR A 99 6.55 1.97 15.93
N HIS A 100 7.01 1.27 14.90
CA HIS A 100 7.84 0.08 15.05
C HIS A 100 8.72 -0.14 13.82
N MET A 101 9.97 -0.53 14.05
CA MET A 101 10.93 -0.96 13.03
C MET A 101 11.61 -2.24 13.51
N SER A 102 11.82 -3.21 12.61
CA SER A 102 12.53 -4.46 12.96
C SER A 102 13.42 -4.96 11.84
N VAL A 103 14.49 -5.66 12.23
CA VAL A 103 15.41 -6.40 11.36
C VAL A 103 15.10 -7.90 11.44
N ALA A 104 15.48 -8.66 10.40
CA ALA A 104 15.47 -10.12 10.51
C ALA A 104 16.64 -10.58 11.39
N ASP A 105 16.35 -11.01 12.61
CA ASP A 105 17.28 -11.78 13.44
C ASP A 105 16.81 -13.24 13.45
N GLY A 106 17.60 -14.14 12.84
CA GLY A 106 17.44 -15.60 12.96
C GLY A 106 16.05 -16.18 12.66
N ALA A 107 15.37 -15.75 11.60
CA ALA A 107 14.01 -16.17 11.28
C ALA A 107 13.87 -17.70 11.12
N THR A 108 13.16 -18.35 12.05
CA THR A 108 12.59 -19.69 11.83
C THR A 108 11.29 -19.50 11.06
N VAL A 109 11.27 -19.81 9.77
CA VAL A 109 10.04 -19.84 8.97
C VAL A 109 9.17 -20.98 9.48
N THR A 110 8.22 -20.69 10.36
CA THR A 110 7.14 -21.62 10.72
C THR A 110 5.90 -21.25 9.90
N GLY A 111 5.96 -21.56 8.61
CA GLY A 111 4.78 -21.57 7.73
C GLY A 111 4.47 -23.02 7.38
N GLN A 112 3.26 -23.49 7.68
CA GLN A 112 2.73 -24.65 6.99
C GLN A 112 2.59 -24.28 5.52
N VAL A 113 3.35 -24.95 4.67
CA VAL A 113 3.21 -24.86 3.22
C VAL A 113 2.01 -25.71 2.83
N GLU A 114 0.82 -25.10 2.74
CA GLU A 114 -0.24 -25.68 1.93
C GLU A 114 0.04 -25.34 0.46
N VAL A 115 0.52 -26.34 -0.27
CA VAL A 115 0.63 -26.28 -1.73
C VAL A 115 -0.78 -26.37 -2.29
N LEU A 116 -1.35 -25.23 -2.67
CA LEU A 116 -2.48 -25.19 -3.59
C LEU A 116 -1.91 -25.04 -5.01
N ASN A 117 -2.40 -25.92 -5.88
CA ASN A 117 -1.91 -26.24 -7.22
C ASN A 117 -1.47 -25.05 -8.08
N ASP A 118 -0.42 -25.32 -8.86
CA ASP A 118 0.11 -24.60 -10.03
C ASP A 118 -0.50 -23.23 -10.33
N SER A 119 0.37 -22.23 -10.23
CA SER A 119 0.23 -20.79 -10.53
C SER A 119 -0.21 -19.89 -9.36
N THR A 120 0.75 -19.10 -8.90
CA THR A 120 0.72 -18.06 -7.84
C THR A 120 1.10 -18.54 -6.44
N GLN A 121 2.41 -18.57 -6.16
CA GLN A 121 2.93 -18.63 -4.79
C GLN A 121 2.63 -17.30 -4.07
N ASN A 122 1.52 -17.24 -3.35
CA ASN A 122 1.30 -16.21 -2.33
C ASN A 122 2.04 -16.62 -1.06
N ILE A 123 3.28 -16.17 -0.91
CA ILE A 123 4.02 -16.29 0.34
C ILE A 123 3.44 -15.25 1.31
N PHE A 124 2.36 -15.61 2.02
CA PHE A 124 1.99 -14.96 3.28
C PHE A 124 2.75 -15.61 4.44
N ALA A 125 4.08 -15.69 4.34
CA ALA A 125 4.88 -15.90 5.53
C ALA A 125 4.91 -14.56 6.26
N LYS A 126 4.11 -14.40 7.32
CA LYS A 126 4.44 -13.44 8.38
C LYS A 126 5.65 -14.04 9.09
N PRO A 127 6.87 -13.53 8.86
CA PRO A 127 8.01 -14.11 9.53
C PRO A 127 7.92 -13.66 10.99
N ASP A 128 8.05 -14.60 11.93
CA ASP A 128 8.24 -14.25 13.32
C ASP A 128 9.62 -13.62 13.47
N PHE A 129 9.65 -12.29 13.37
CA PHE A 129 10.86 -11.51 13.60
C PHE A 129 10.97 -11.19 15.08
N SER A 130 12.16 -11.36 15.66
CA SER A 130 12.43 -10.76 16.96
C SER A 130 12.42 -9.24 16.80
N ALA A 131 11.40 -8.58 17.33
CA ALA A 131 11.28 -7.14 17.39
C ALA A 131 12.43 -6.53 18.20
N LYS A 132 13.44 -5.99 17.52
CA LYS A 132 14.35 -4.98 18.08
C LYS A 132 14.04 -3.69 17.37
N ASP A 133 13.74 -2.63 18.11
CA ASP A 133 13.62 -1.30 17.54
C ASP A 133 15.01 -0.87 17.05
N VAL A 134 15.11 -0.57 15.75
CA VAL A 134 16.37 -0.22 15.07
C VAL A 134 16.26 1.15 14.40
N ALA A 135 17.40 1.77 14.10
CA ALA A 135 17.44 2.99 13.28
C ALA A 135 17.25 2.68 11.77
N ILE A 136 16.84 3.67 10.97
CA ILE A 136 16.69 3.50 9.51
C ILE A 136 18.02 3.17 8.82
N GLU A 137 19.14 3.64 9.37
CA GLU A 137 20.50 3.36 8.93
C GLU A 137 20.86 1.87 9.03
N GLU A 138 20.19 1.14 9.93
CA GLU A 138 20.37 -0.31 10.14
C GLU A 138 19.59 -1.17 9.14
N LYS A 139 18.97 -0.55 8.13
CA LYS A 139 18.25 -1.23 7.04
C LYS A 139 17.13 -2.15 7.56
N PRO A 140 16.10 -1.58 8.24
CA PRO A 140 14.99 -2.35 8.77
C PRO A 140 14.28 -3.14 7.67
N LEU A 141 13.89 -4.37 8.00
CA LEU A 141 13.12 -5.22 7.11
C LEU A 141 11.63 -4.84 7.15
N PHE A 142 11.12 -4.52 8.32
CA PHE A 142 9.74 -4.12 8.52
C PHE A 142 9.66 -2.77 9.20
N LEU A 143 8.76 -1.92 8.73
CA LEU A 143 8.43 -0.63 9.33
C LEU A 143 6.92 -0.50 9.44
N SER A 144 6.44 0.12 10.51
CA SER A 144 5.01 0.43 10.63
C SER A 144 4.75 1.77 11.26
N TRP A 145 3.71 2.45 10.77
CA TRP A 145 3.15 3.67 11.31
C TRP A 145 1.70 3.42 11.71
N ARG A 146 1.26 4.08 12.78
CA ARG A 146 -0.14 4.04 13.22
C ARG A 146 -0.72 5.44 13.12
N LYS A 147 -1.85 5.58 12.42
CA LYS A 147 -2.63 6.82 12.33
C LYS A 147 -4.09 6.52 12.67
N GLU A 148 -4.88 7.54 12.93
CA GLU A 148 -6.29 7.34 13.27
C GLU A 148 -7.01 6.61 12.12
N GLY A 149 -7.67 5.50 12.44
CA GLY A 149 -8.42 4.68 11.49
C GLY A 149 -7.61 3.66 10.66
N TYR A 150 -6.28 3.74 10.61
CA TYR A 150 -5.46 2.78 9.84
C TYR A 150 -4.00 2.64 10.32
N SER A 151 -3.33 1.60 9.84
CA SER A 151 -1.87 1.43 9.92
C SER A 151 -1.26 1.40 8.53
N LEU A 152 -0.08 2.00 8.39
CA LEU A 152 0.79 1.81 7.23
C LEU A 152 1.90 0.83 7.61
N GLU A 153 1.97 -0.29 6.92
CA GLU A 153 3.01 -1.30 7.08
C GLU A 153 3.88 -1.35 5.84
N VAL A 154 5.19 -1.52 6.03
CA VAL A 154 6.15 -1.59 4.94
C VAL A 154 7.07 -2.78 5.15
N LEU A 155 7.18 -3.64 4.13
CA LEU A 155 8.13 -4.73 4.07
C LEU A 155 9.17 -4.44 2.99
N ASN A 156 10.41 -4.24 3.41
CA ASN A 156 11.55 -4.08 2.52
C ASN A 156 12.01 -5.44 1.98
N GLN A 157 12.33 -5.53 0.70
CA GLN A 157 12.80 -6.75 0.05
C GLN A 157 14.16 -6.46 -0.57
N TYR A 158 15.20 -6.39 0.27
CA TYR A 158 16.55 -5.97 -0.12
C TYR A 158 17.15 -6.78 -1.28
N VAL A 159 16.85 -8.08 -1.36
CA VAL A 159 17.34 -8.95 -2.45
C VAL A 159 16.80 -8.52 -3.81
N VAL A 160 15.54 -8.09 -3.86
CA VAL A 160 14.84 -7.71 -5.11
C VAL A 160 14.85 -6.18 -5.32
N GLY A 161 15.24 -5.42 -4.31
CA GLY A 161 15.33 -3.96 -4.37
C GLY A 161 13.97 -3.26 -4.33
N THR A 162 12.98 -3.85 -3.66
CA THR A 162 11.60 -3.35 -3.63
C THR A 162 11.08 -3.18 -2.21
N SER A 163 9.97 -2.45 -2.07
CA SER A 163 9.22 -2.36 -0.81
C SER A 163 7.73 -2.58 -1.09
N LEU A 164 7.09 -3.42 -0.27
CA LEU A 164 5.65 -3.60 -0.24
C LEU A 164 5.06 -2.68 0.81
N PHE A 165 4.13 -1.82 0.41
CA PHE A 165 3.38 -0.92 1.29
C PHE A 165 1.97 -1.45 1.45
N GLN A 166 1.45 -1.42 2.68
CA GLN A 166 0.09 -1.85 3.00
C GLN A 166 -0.57 -0.88 3.96
N PHE A 167 -1.69 -0.28 3.55
CA PHE A 167 -2.60 0.44 4.42
C PHE A 167 -3.69 -0.51 4.89
N LYS A 168 -3.88 -0.65 6.20
CA LYS A 168 -4.88 -1.54 6.80
C LYS A 168 -5.77 -0.77 7.76
N LYS A 169 -7.09 -0.90 7.60
CA LYS A 169 -8.07 -0.36 8.55
C LYS A 169 -7.85 -0.98 9.94
N ARG A 170 -7.89 -0.15 10.99
CA ARG A 170 -7.76 -0.58 12.39
C ARG A 170 -9.11 -0.81 13.06
#